data_AF-A0A0X3UBD8-F1
#
_entry.id   AF-A0A0X3UBD8-F1
#
_cell.length_a   1.000
_cell.length_b   1.000
_cell.length_c   1.000
_cell.angle_alpha   90.00
_cell.angle_beta   90.00
_cell.angle_gamma   90.00
#
_symmetry.space_group_name_H-M   'P 1'
#
loop_
_entity.id
_entity.type
_entity.pdbx_description
1 polymer ?
#
loop_
_entity_poly.entity_id
_entity_poly.type
_entity_poly.pdbx_seq_one_letter_code
_entity_poly.pdbx_strand_id
1 'polypeptide(L)'
;MWHKGVPMTQAWVTYAKPDLKERWAELQQRSASDAFEKGAAMASASEGDAVAKIQMALEGPQKILRARTELRETLQKNILKYIAGGHLHGFGYELPRKVSSAPVAIPKAAWAGRCDWTGGALSYRGLEFVDIRLTTNRIRNEILERGNVDTTPTRAPGRPSVKRDIEAAFHGLHEAGEIDPEASQMSHYPKVKRWLELHRPDLEVPPAYISDKTIQKYFAPLFNELKESSKL
;
A
#
# COMPACT_ATOMS: atom_id res chain seq x y z
N MET A 1 -1.65 -16.95 -7.23
CA MET A 1 -2.14 -15.61 -6.81
C MET A 1 -2.73 -15.61 -5.40
N TRP A 2 -3.65 -16.52 -5.14
CA TRP A 2 -4.50 -16.56 -3.95
C TRP A 2 -3.77 -16.54 -2.59
N HIS A 3 -2.69 -17.32 -2.42
CA HIS A 3 -2.01 -17.47 -1.13
C HIS A 3 -1.16 -16.25 -0.71
N LYS A 4 -0.80 -15.36 -1.63
CA LYS A 4 0.01 -14.16 -1.33
C LYS A 4 -0.83 -12.93 -0.97
N GLY A 5 -2.13 -12.96 -1.23
CA GLY A 5 -3.04 -11.86 -0.91
C GLY A 5 -3.54 -11.93 0.54
N VAL A 6 -3.68 -10.77 1.16
CA VAL A 6 -4.21 -10.64 2.52
C VAL A 6 -5.75 -10.66 2.45
N PRO A 7 -6.44 -11.52 3.21
CA PRO A 7 -7.89 -11.51 3.27
C PRO A 7 -8.45 -10.14 3.62
N MET A 8 -9.51 -9.70 2.95
CA MET A 8 -10.18 -8.41 3.17
C MET A 8 -10.55 -8.21 4.64
N THR A 9 -10.89 -9.29 5.33
CA THR A 9 -11.23 -9.32 6.76
C THR A 9 -10.11 -8.83 7.67
N GLN A 10 -8.85 -8.97 7.24
CA GLN A 10 -7.66 -8.58 8.01
C GLN A 10 -6.91 -7.41 7.36
N ALA A 11 -7.14 -7.15 6.08
CA ALA A 11 -6.33 -6.22 5.29
C ALA A 11 -6.29 -4.79 5.85
N TRP A 12 -7.37 -4.32 6.48
CA TRP A 12 -7.45 -3.00 7.10
C TRP A 12 -6.55 -2.84 8.32
N VAL A 13 -6.20 -3.92 9.02
CA VAL A 13 -5.16 -3.91 10.06
C VAL A 13 -3.79 -4.15 9.42
N THR A 14 -3.66 -5.13 8.52
CA THR A 14 -2.37 -5.52 7.94
C THR A 14 -1.69 -4.39 7.16
N TYR A 15 -2.44 -3.60 6.40
CA TYR A 15 -1.92 -2.47 5.63
C TYR A 15 -2.02 -1.13 6.35
N ALA A 16 -2.44 -1.12 7.62
CA ALA A 16 -2.45 0.09 8.42
C ALA A 16 -1.03 0.61 8.67
N LYS A 17 -0.93 1.93 8.86
CA LYS A 17 0.29 2.58 9.32
C LYS A 17 0.66 2.09 10.75
N PRO A 18 1.94 2.07 11.13
CA PRO A 18 2.39 1.51 12.41
C PRO A 18 1.67 2.11 13.64
N ASP A 19 1.51 3.43 13.67
CA ASP A 19 0.81 4.17 14.73
C ASP A 19 -0.63 3.69 14.93
N LEU A 20 -1.36 3.47 13.83
CA LEU A 20 -2.74 2.99 13.90
C LEU A 20 -2.83 1.51 14.28
N LYS A 21 -1.81 0.70 13.95
CA LYS A 21 -1.73 -0.71 14.39
C LYS A 21 -1.51 -0.82 15.88
N GLU A 22 -0.57 -0.04 16.42
CA GLU A 22 -0.29 0.04 17.86
C GLU A 22 -1.55 0.47 18.61
N ARG A 23 -2.19 1.54 18.16
CA ARG A 23 -3.46 2.00 18.74
C ARG A 23 -4.57 0.95 18.69
N TRP A 24 -4.67 0.19 17.59
CA TRP A 24 -5.62 -0.92 17.49
C TRP A 24 -5.30 -2.04 18.49
N ALA A 25 -4.02 -2.41 18.63
CA ALA A 25 -3.57 -3.41 19.59
C ALA A 25 -3.87 -2.98 21.04
N GLU A 26 -3.58 -1.73 21.40
CA GLU A 26 -3.91 -1.17 22.71
C GLU A 26 -5.41 -1.22 23.01
N LEU A 27 -6.25 -0.87 22.04
CA LEU A 27 -7.71 -0.94 22.22
C LEU A 27 -8.20 -2.38 22.34
N GLN A 28 -7.53 -3.37 21.74
CA GLN A 28 -7.86 -4.79 21.91
C GLN A 28 -7.50 -5.31 23.30
N GLN A 29 -6.44 -4.80 23.92
CA GLN A 29 -6.06 -5.17 25.29
C GLN A 29 -7.04 -4.67 26.35
N ARG A 30 -7.82 -3.62 26.06
CA ARG A 30 -8.83 -3.10 27.00
C ARG A 30 -10.07 -4.00 27.03
N SER A 31 -10.35 -4.64 28.15
CA SER A 31 -11.53 -5.51 28.30
C SER A 31 -12.81 -4.69 28.54
N ALA A 32 -13.81 -4.90 27.68
CA ALA A 32 -15.13 -4.28 27.85
C ALA A 32 -15.94 -4.97 28.96
N SER A 33 -15.73 -6.26 29.21
CA SER A 33 -16.37 -6.98 30.33
C SER A 33 -15.82 -6.48 31.67
N ASP A 34 -14.51 -6.30 31.79
CA ASP A 34 -13.90 -5.81 33.03
C ASP A 34 -14.35 -4.37 33.32
N ALA A 35 -14.51 -3.56 32.27
CA ALA A 35 -15.06 -2.21 32.39
C ALA A 35 -16.53 -2.23 32.83
N PHE A 36 -17.30 -3.23 32.39
CA PHE A 36 -18.69 -3.40 32.81
C PHE A 36 -18.77 -3.84 34.27
N GLU A 37 -17.97 -4.82 34.69
CA GLU A 37 -17.92 -5.30 36.08
C GLU A 37 -17.55 -4.17 37.05
N LYS A 38 -16.53 -3.37 36.71
CA LYS A 38 -16.16 -2.18 37.49
C LYS A 38 -17.29 -1.15 37.53
N GLY A 39 -17.91 -0.88 36.39
CA GLY A 39 -19.05 0.04 36.30
C GLY A 39 -20.26 -0.44 37.11
N ALA A 40 -20.56 -1.74 37.08
CA ALA A 40 -21.64 -2.36 37.82
C ALA A 40 -21.40 -2.32 39.33
N ALA A 41 -20.16 -2.57 39.78
CA ALA A 41 -19.78 -2.45 41.18
C ALA A 41 -19.93 -0.99 41.69
N MET A 42 -19.48 -0.01 40.90
CA MET A 42 -19.66 1.42 41.22
C MET A 42 -21.14 1.83 41.23
N ALA A 43 -21.92 1.36 40.26
CA ALA A 43 -23.36 1.62 40.18
C ALA A 43 -24.12 1.03 41.37
N SER A 44 -23.75 -0.17 41.82
CA SER A 44 -24.35 -0.80 43.00
C SER A 44 -24.08 -0.03 44.29
N ALA A 45 -22.92 0.62 44.40
CA ALA A 45 -22.52 1.43 45.55
C ALA A 45 -23.05 2.88 45.51
N SER A 46 -23.64 3.32 44.38
CA SER A 46 -24.20 4.65 44.22
C SER A 46 -25.61 4.77 44.80
N GLU A 47 -26.01 5.94 45.27
CA GLU A 47 -27.38 6.24 45.74
C GLU A 47 -28.33 6.71 44.62
N GLY A 48 -27.88 6.69 43.36
CA GLY A 48 -28.71 7.11 42.22
C GLY A 48 -29.92 6.21 41.93
N ASP A 49 -30.84 6.71 41.11
CA ASP A 49 -31.96 5.92 40.61
C ASP A 49 -31.50 4.76 39.70
N ALA A 50 -32.41 3.84 39.39
CA ALA A 50 -32.10 2.65 38.59
C ALA A 50 -31.55 2.99 37.19
N VAL A 51 -31.99 4.10 36.59
CA VAL A 51 -31.56 4.51 35.24
C VAL A 51 -30.12 5.05 35.29
N ALA A 52 -29.81 5.90 36.26
CA ALA A 52 -28.46 6.43 36.49
C ALA A 52 -27.46 5.31 36.76
N LYS A 53 -27.86 4.29 37.53
CA LYS A 53 -27.04 3.09 37.81
C LYS A 53 -26.74 2.28 36.55
N ILE A 54 -27.75 2.04 35.71
CA ILE A 54 -27.57 1.34 34.42
C ILE A 54 -26.61 2.14 33.52
N GLN A 55 -26.79 3.46 33.45
CA GLN A 55 -25.96 4.33 32.63
C GLN A 55 -24.49 4.31 33.09
N MET A 56 -24.25 4.37 34.40
CA MET A 56 -22.92 4.26 35.00
C MET A 56 -22.27 2.90 34.69
N ALA A 57 -23.02 1.80 34.78
CA ALA A 57 -22.50 0.47 34.48
C ALA A 57 -22.08 0.30 33.01
N LEU A 58 -22.81 0.95 32.09
CA LEU A 58 -22.59 0.81 30.65
C LEU A 58 -21.59 1.83 30.07
N GLU A 59 -21.28 2.92 30.78
CA GLU A 59 -20.45 4.00 30.24
C GLU A 59 -19.05 3.54 29.82
N GLY A 60 -18.36 2.77 30.68
CA GLY A 60 -17.02 2.23 30.41
C GLY A 60 -16.97 1.32 29.17
N PRO A 61 -17.80 0.25 29.12
CA PRO A 61 -17.91 -0.63 27.96
C PRO A 61 -18.25 0.12 26.67
N GLN A 62 -19.21 1.06 26.73
CA GLN A 62 -19.60 1.84 25.57
C GLN A 62 -18.45 2.70 25.02
N LYS A 63 -17.66 3.34 25.89
CA LYS A 63 -16.48 4.12 25.48
C LYS A 63 -15.46 3.24 24.74
N ILE A 64 -15.18 2.04 25.25
CA ILE A 64 -14.24 1.11 24.62
C ILE A 64 -14.76 0.64 23.25
N LEU A 65 -16.03 0.22 23.19
CA LEU A 65 -16.65 -0.27 21.97
C LEU A 65 -16.74 0.83 20.89
N ARG A 66 -17.10 2.06 21.27
CA ARG A 66 -17.12 3.20 20.34
C ARG A 66 -15.74 3.48 19.76
N ALA A 67 -14.71 3.57 20.62
CA ALA A 67 -13.34 3.80 20.17
C ALA A 67 -12.83 2.72 19.20
N ARG A 68 -13.18 1.44 19.45
CA ARG A 68 -12.88 0.33 18.53
C ARG A 68 -13.60 0.50 17.19
N THR A 69 -14.89 0.81 17.20
CA THR A 69 -15.68 1.00 15.98
C THR A 69 -15.14 2.16 15.15
N GLU A 70 -14.89 3.32 15.76
CA GLU A 70 -14.36 4.51 15.06
C GLU A 70 -12.99 4.24 14.43
N LEU A 71 -12.08 3.57 15.15
CA LEU A 71 -10.77 3.23 14.60
C LEU A 71 -10.89 2.21 13.46
N ARG A 72 -11.75 1.20 13.62
CA ARG A 72 -12.02 0.21 12.56
C ARG A 72 -12.55 0.89 11.30
N GLU A 73 -13.52 1.79 11.41
CA GLU A 73 -14.04 2.54 10.26
C GLU A 73 -12.97 3.40 9.59
N THR A 74 -12.12 4.05 10.38
CA THR A 74 -11.00 4.85 9.87
C THR A 74 -10.03 3.98 9.07
N LEU A 75 -9.66 2.82 9.60
CA LEU A 75 -8.77 1.88 8.93
C LEU A 75 -9.38 1.32 7.64
N GLN A 76 -10.66 0.96 7.65
CA GLN A 76 -11.39 0.49 6.47
C GLN A 76 -11.46 1.59 5.39
N LYS A 77 -11.74 2.84 5.76
CA LYS A 77 -11.72 3.99 4.84
C LYS A 77 -10.34 4.19 4.22
N ASN A 78 -9.26 3.98 4.97
CA ASN A 78 -7.90 4.08 4.43
C ASN A 78 -7.63 3.02 3.36
N ILE A 79 -8.11 1.79 3.53
CA ILE A 79 -8.00 0.75 2.50
C ILE A 79 -8.72 1.16 1.22
N LEU A 80 -9.94 1.69 1.33
CA LEU A 80 -10.68 2.16 0.15
C LEU A 80 -9.93 3.29 -0.58
N LYS A 81 -9.29 4.20 0.15
CA LYS A 81 -8.41 5.24 -0.43
C LYS A 81 -7.21 4.62 -1.17
N TYR A 82 -6.54 3.62 -0.59
CA TYR A 82 -5.43 2.94 -1.26
C TYR A 82 -5.86 2.18 -2.51
N ILE A 83 -7.07 1.60 -2.52
CA ILE A 83 -7.63 0.93 -3.70
C ILE A 83 -7.96 1.97 -4.79
N ALA A 84 -8.61 3.08 -4.42
CA ALA A 84 -8.92 4.17 -5.34
C ALA A 84 -7.62 4.72 -5.99
N GLY A 85 -6.60 4.96 -5.16
CA GLY A 85 -5.26 5.38 -5.61
C GLY A 85 -4.48 4.33 -6.41
N GLY A 86 -4.94 3.07 -6.46
CA GLY A 86 -4.27 2.00 -7.21
C GLY A 86 -3.03 1.44 -6.52
N HIS A 87 -2.88 1.64 -5.21
CA HIS A 87 -1.82 1.02 -4.42
C HIS A 87 -2.19 -0.39 -3.96
N LEU A 88 -3.49 -0.65 -3.79
CA LEU A 88 -4.06 -1.95 -3.46
C LEU A 88 -5.00 -2.43 -4.57
N HIS A 89 -4.98 -3.74 -4.80
CA HIS A 89 -5.80 -4.42 -5.80
C HIS A 89 -6.55 -5.55 -5.14
N GLY A 90 -7.84 -5.66 -5.45
CA GLY A 90 -8.70 -6.71 -4.95
C GLY A 90 -8.88 -7.85 -5.93
N PHE A 91 -8.84 -9.08 -5.41
CA PHE A 91 -9.14 -10.29 -6.15
C PHE A 91 -10.11 -11.13 -5.33
N GLY A 92 -11.14 -11.68 -5.97
CA GLY A 92 -12.15 -12.50 -5.29
C GLY A 92 -12.84 -13.43 -6.28
N TYR A 93 -13.79 -14.22 -5.79
CA TYR A 93 -14.64 -15.04 -6.66
C TYR A 93 -15.97 -14.35 -6.86
N GLU A 94 -16.42 -14.27 -8.09
CA GLU A 94 -17.77 -13.82 -8.42
C GLU A 94 -18.78 -14.96 -8.17
N LEU A 95 -19.90 -14.65 -7.52
CA LEU A 95 -21.00 -15.60 -7.34
C LEU A 95 -21.99 -15.55 -8.51
N PRO A 96 -22.58 -16.71 -8.89
CA PRO A 96 -22.32 -18.05 -8.37
C PRO A 96 -20.98 -18.62 -8.89
N ARG A 97 -20.14 -19.15 -7.99
CA ARG A 97 -18.84 -19.73 -8.37
C ARG A 97 -18.94 -21.24 -8.63
N LYS A 98 -18.17 -21.72 -9.61
CA LYS A 98 -17.91 -23.14 -9.82
C LYS A 98 -16.59 -23.52 -9.12
N VAL A 99 -16.36 -24.82 -8.89
CA VAL A 99 -15.12 -25.31 -8.28
C VAL A 99 -13.87 -24.90 -9.09
N SER A 100 -14.00 -24.83 -10.41
CA SER A 100 -12.94 -24.40 -11.32
C SER A 100 -12.88 -22.89 -11.57
N SER A 101 -13.75 -22.09 -10.94
CA SER A 101 -13.72 -20.63 -11.10
C SER A 101 -12.38 -20.10 -10.64
N ALA A 102 -11.71 -19.30 -11.47
CA ALA A 102 -10.52 -18.57 -11.09
C ALA A 102 -10.93 -17.28 -10.34
N PRO A 103 -10.10 -16.78 -9.41
CA PRO A 103 -10.35 -15.49 -8.80
C PRO A 103 -10.21 -14.39 -9.85
N VAL A 104 -11.15 -13.46 -9.87
CA VAL A 104 -11.20 -12.32 -10.79
C VAL A 104 -10.71 -11.06 -10.10
N ALA A 105 -10.11 -10.16 -10.88
CA ALA A 105 -9.77 -8.83 -10.39
C ALA A 105 -11.05 -8.02 -10.18
N ILE A 106 -11.21 -7.44 -9.00
CA ILE A 106 -12.39 -6.63 -8.66
C ILE A 106 -12.19 -5.23 -9.25
N PRO A 107 -13.09 -4.76 -10.13
CA PRO A 107 -12.98 -3.43 -10.71
C PRO A 107 -12.96 -2.33 -9.64
N LYS A 108 -12.16 -1.27 -9.85
CA LYS A 108 -12.09 -0.14 -8.91
C LYS A 108 -13.48 0.44 -8.58
N ALA A 109 -14.35 0.54 -9.59
CA ALA A 109 -15.72 1.04 -9.42
C ALA A 109 -16.58 0.18 -8.48
N ALA A 110 -16.32 -1.12 -8.40
CA ALA A 110 -17.09 -2.03 -7.55
C ALA A 110 -16.89 -1.73 -6.06
N TRP A 111 -15.75 -1.15 -5.67
CA TRP A 111 -15.44 -0.76 -4.30
C TRP A 111 -16.27 0.42 -3.76
N ALA A 112 -17.05 1.07 -4.62
CA ALA A 112 -18.10 2.01 -4.21
C ALA A 112 -19.39 1.30 -3.75
N GLY A 113 -19.46 -0.03 -3.90
CA GLY A 113 -20.57 -0.85 -3.45
C GLY A 113 -20.55 -1.15 -1.95
N ARG A 114 -21.36 -2.14 -1.54
CA ARG A 114 -21.44 -2.54 -0.13
C ARG A 114 -20.31 -3.51 0.20
N CYS A 115 -19.38 -3.06 1.03
CA CYS A 115 -18.28 -3.87 1.55
C CYS A 115 -18.68 -4.57 2.86
N ASP A 116 -18.80 -5.90 2.86
CA ASP A 116 -18.82 -6.69 4.09
C ASP A 116 -17.39 -7.08 4.47
N TRP A 117 -16.78 -6.24 5.31
CA TRP A 117 -15.44 -6.47 5.84
C TRP A 117 -15.34 -7.65 6.79
N THR A 118 -16.44 -8.15 7.35
CA THR A 118 -16.39 -9.29 8.28
C THR A 118 -16.51 -10.60 7.50
N GLY A 119 -17.43 -10.65 6.54
CA GLY A 119 -17.60 -11.79 5.62
C GLY A 119 -16.57 -11.84 4.49
N GLY A 120 -15.81 -10.76 4.26
CA GLY A 120 -14.85 -10.68 3.16
C GLY A 120 -15.53 -10.65 1.80
N ALA A 121 -16.65 -9.94 1.70
CA ALA A 121 -17.50 -9.87 0.51
C ALA A 121 -17.77 -8.44 0.06
N LEU A 122 -18.11 -8.27 -1.22
CA LEU A 122 -18.41 -7.00 -1.85
C LEU A 122 -19.57 -7.19 -2.81
N SER A 123 -20.61 -6.36 -2.70
CA SER A 123 -21.70 -6.34 -3.68
C SER A 123 -21.80 -5.00 -4.40
N TYR A 124 -21.93 -5.07 -5.73
CA TYR A 124 -22.02 -3.90 -6.60
C TYR A 124 -22.83 -4.20 -7.86
N ARG A 125 -23.91 -3.45 -8.09
CA ARG A 125 -24.76 -3.55 -9.30
C ARG A 125 -25.19 -4.99 -9.65
N GLY A 126 -25.58 -5.76 -8.63
CA GLY A 126 -26.00 -7.16 -8.80
C GLY A 126 -24.86 -8.17 -8.92
N LEU A 127 -23.61 -7.73 -8.94
CA LEU A 127 -22.43 -8.59 -8.81
C LEU A 127 -22.10 -8.80 -7.34
N GLU A 128 -21.75 -10.01 -6.97
CA GLU A 128 -21.28 -10.36 -5.64
C GLU A 128 -19.91 -11.01 -5.73
N PHE A 129 -18.95 -10.45 -5.01
CA PHE A 129 -17.59 -10.97 -4.87
C PHE A 129 -17.40 -11.51 -3.46
N VAL A 130 -16.82 -12.70 -3.33
CA VAL A 130 -16.55 -13.38 -2.06
C VAL A 130 -15.10 -13.84 -1.94
N ASP A 131 -14.71 -14.19 -0.72
CA ASP A 131 -13.36 -14.55 -0.29
C ASP A 131 -12.31 -13.51 -0.71
N ILE A 132 -12.66 -12.23 -0.68
CA ILE A 132 -11.85 -11.17 -1.28
C ILE A 132 -10.49 -11.08 -0.59
N ARG A 133 -9.43 -10.99 -1.41
CA ARG A 133 -8.05 -10.76 -0.97
C ARG A 133 -7.50 -9.50 -1.62
N LEU A 134 -6.75 -8.74 -0.83
CA LEU A 134 -6.05 -7.54 -1.27
C LEU A 134 -4.57 -7.84 -1.49
N THR A 135 -4.01 -7.29 -2.56
CA THR A 135 -2.59 -7.39 -2.91
C THR A 135 -2.03 -6.00 -3.20
N THR A 136 -0.73 -5.84 -2.96
CA THR A 136 0.01 -4.63 -3.36
C THR A 136 0.48 -4.76 -4.81
N ASN A 137 0.92 -3.65 -5.40
CA ASN A 137 1.49 -3.64 -6.75
C ASN A 137 2.67 -4.60 -6.90
N ARG A 138 3.55 -4.68 -5.89
CA ARG A 138 4.67 -5.64 -5.89
C ARG A 138 4.18 -7.07 -6.06
N ILE A 139 3.22 -7.49 -5.23
CA ILE A 139 2.68 -8.85 -5.26
C ILE A 139 1.92 -9.10 -6.56
N ARG A 140 1.14 -8.13 -7.04
CA ARG A 140 0.43 -8.20 -8.31
C ARG A 140 1.41 -8.41 -9.46
N ASN A 141 2.48 -7.62 -9.54
CA ASN A 141 3.48 -7.71 -10.61
C ASN A 141 4.25 -9.03 -10.54
N GLU A 142 4.71 -9.45 -9.35
CA GLU A 142 5.35 -10.76 -9.15
C GLU A 142 4.50 -11.96 -9.61
N ILE A 143 3.17 -11.82 -9.61
CA ILE A 143 2.23 -12.90 -9.97
C ILE A 143 1.82 -12.80 -11.44
N LEU A 144 1.53 -11.60 -11.95
CA LEU A 144 1.21 -11.39 -13.36
C LEU A 144 2.42 -11.68 -14.27
N GLU A 145 3.64 -11.42 -13.80
CA GLU A 145 4.87 -11.80 -14.50
C GLU A 145 5.14 -13.32 -14.50
N ARG A 146 4.40 -14.10 -13.69
CA ARG A 146 4.57 -15.56 -13.58
C ARG A 146 3.43 -16.40 -14.19
N GLY A 147 2.32 -15.79 -14.60
CA GLY A 147 1.14 -16.51 -15.10
C GLY A 147 0.71 -16.03 -16.47
N ASN A 148 1.17 -16.73 -17.53
CA ASN A 148 0.79 -16.53 -18.93
C ASN A 148 0.91 -15.09 -19.46
N VAL A 149 2.14 -14.67 -19.76
CA VAL A 149 2.33 -13.78 -20.90
C VAL A 149 2.25 -14.66 -22.13
N ASP A 150 1.28 -14.40 -23.01
CA ASP A 150 1.30 -14.92 -24.38
C ASP A 150 2.68 -14.59 -24.96
N THR A 151 3.48 -15.62 -25.21
CA THR A 151 4.89 -15.50 -25.57
C THR A 151 5.08 -15.13 -27.04
N THR A 152 4.04 -14.64 -27.72
CA THR A 152 4.23 -13.98 -29.01
C THR A 152 4.91 -12.63 -28.79
N PRO A 153 6.23 -12.53 -29.02
CA PRO A 153 6.97 -11.33 -28.68
C PRO A 153 6.75 -10.31 -29.80
N THR A 154 6.09 -9.19 -29.51
CA THR A 154 6.11 -8.05 -30.44
C THR A 154 7.40 -7.24 -30.34
N ARG A 155 8.34 -7.61 -29.46
CA ARG A 155 9.65 -6.94 -29.35
C ARG A 155 10.78 -7.92 -29.05
N ALA A 156 11.88 -7.75 -29.79
CA ALA A 156 13.09 -8.55 -29.70
C ALA A 156 13.74 -8.51 -28.29
N PRO A 157 14.41 -9.59 -27.86
CA PRO A 157 14.95 -9.72 -26.51
C PRO A 157 16.16 -8.80 -26.31
N GLY A 158 16.06 -7.90 -25.34
CA GLY A 158 17.17 -7.09 -24.86
C GLY A 158 17.15 -7.02 -23.34
N ARG A 159 18.32 -7.15 -22.71
CA ARG A 159 18.52 -6.96 -21.26
C ARG A 159 17.82 -5.66 -20.80
N PRO A 160 17.15 -5.63 -19.63
CA PRO A 160 16.61 -4.41 -19.06
C PRO A 160 17.64 -3.28 -19.09
N SER A 161 17.28 -2.16 -19.71
CA SER A 161 18.19 -1.04 -19.90
C SER A 161 17.84 0.07 -18.93
N VAL A 162 18.75 0.37 -18.01
CA VAL A 162 18.68 1.50 -17.08
C VAL A 162 19.04 2.84 -17.73
N LYS A 163 19.24 2.86 -19.06
CA LYS A 163 19.66 4.06 -19.83
C LYS A 163 18.72 5.23 -19.59
N ARG A 164 17.42 5.03 -19.84
CA ARG A 164 16.41 6.09 -19.76
C ARG A 164 16.32 6.73 -18.38
N ASP A 165 16.47 5.93 -17.34
CA ASP A 165 16.39 6.41 -15.97
C ASP A 165 17.63 7.20 -15.58
N ILE A 166 18.82 6.78 -16.02
CA ILE A 166 20.06 7.53 -15.80
C ILE A 166 20.04 8.87 -16.55
N GLU A 167 19.50 8.90 -17.78
CA GLU A 167 19.31 10.15 -18.53
C GLU A 167 18.32 11.08 -17.82
N ALA A 168 17.18 10.55 -17.34
CA ALA A 168 16.21 11.32 -16.57
C ALA A 168 16.80 11.87 -15.26
N ALA A 169 17.61 11.07 -14.55
CA ALA A 169 18.31 11.49 -13.36
C ALA A 169 19.33 12.60 -13.64
N PHE A 170 20.04 12.53 -14.78
CA PHE A 170 20.95 13.59 -15.20
C PHE A 170 20.20 14.92 -15.39
N HIS A 171 19.13 14.92 -16.19
CA HIS A 171 18.37 16.14 -16.46
C HIS A 171 17.73 16.70 -15.19
N GLY A 172 17.14 15.86 -14.34
CA GLY A 172 16.54 16.31 -13.08
C GLY A 172 17.56 16.89 -12.09
N LEU A 173 18.78 16.33 -12.04
CA LEU A 173 19.85 16.88 -11.21
C LEU A 173 20.44 18.16 -11.81
N HIS A 174 20.51 18.27 -13.13
CA HIS A 174 20.99 19.47 -13.81
C HIS A 174 20.01 20.64 -13.63
N GLU A 175 18.71 20.41 -13.80
CA GLU A 175 17.66 21.41 -13.52
C GLU A 175 17.68 21.86 -12.04
N ALA A 176 18.05 20.96 -11.13
CA ALA A 176 18.22 21.28 -9.71
C ALA A 176 19.54 21.98 -9.36
N GLY A 177 20.44 22.21 -10.32
CA GLY A 177 21.76 22.80 -10.09
C GLY A 177 22.74 21.90 -9.33
N GLU A 178 22.47 20.59 -9.30
CA GLU A 178 23.23 19.59 -8.53
C GLU A 178 24.35 18.91 -9.34
N ILE A 179 24.41 19.18 -10.66
CA ILE A 179 25.48 18.77 -11.56
C ILE A 179 26.43 19.94 -11.77
N ASP A 180 27.68 19.75 -11.34
CA ASP A 180 28.76 20.72 -11.54
C ASP A 180 29.67 20.26 -12.70
N PRO A 181 29.70 20.98 -13.83
CA PRO A 181 30.54 20.64 -15.00
C PRO A 181 32.05 20.73 -14.75
N GLU A 182 32.47 21.50 -13.74
CA GLU A 182 33.88 21.68 -13.38
C GLU A 182 34.39 20.56 -12.47
N ALA A 183 33.49 19.90 -11.73
CA ALA A 183 33.80 18.73 -10.93
C ALA A 183 33.97 17.46 -11.79
N SER A 184 34.54 16.41 -11.19
CA SER A 184 34.67 15.10 -11.84
C SER A 184 33.29 14.48 -12.08
N GLN A 185 33.04 13.91 -13.28
CA GLN A 185 31.79 13.18 -13.55
C GLN A 185 31.47 12.12 -12.48
N MET A 186 32.50 11.46 -11.93
CA MET A 186 32.32 10.37 -10.94
C MET A 186 31.79 10.86 -9.60
N SER A 187 32.03 12.12 -9.21
CA SER A 187 31.50 12.66 -7.94
C SER A 187 29.98 12.78 -7.96
N HIS A 188 29.36 12.74 -9.13
CA HIS A 188 27.92 12.85 -9.30
C HIS A 188 27.19 11.50 -9.26
N TYR A 189 27.89 10.36 -9.40
CA TYR A 189 27.24 9.04 -9.45
C TYR A 189 26.47 8.68 -8.17
N PRO A 190 26.95 9.02 -6.95
CA PRO A 190 26.14 8.85 -5.75
C PRO A 190 24.85 9.67 -5.78
N LYS A 191 24.88 10.89 -6.34
CA LYS A 191 23.69 11.74 -6.50
C LYS A 191 22.70 11.12 -7.48
N VAL A 192 23.18 10.56 -8.60
CA VAL A 192 22.35 9.81 -9.56
C VAL A 192 21.65 8.63 -8.88
N LYS A 193 22.37 7.82 -8.11
CA LYS A 193 21.78 6.67 -7.39
C LYS A 193 20.71 7.12 -6.39
N ARG A 194 20.98 8.18 -5.62
CA ARG A 194 20.03 8.75 -4.66
C ARG A 194 18.79 9.34 -5.34
N TRP A 195 18.97 10.00 -6.48
CA TRP A 195 17.86 10.53 -7.25
C TRP A 195 16.95 9.41 -7.78
N LEU A 196 17.55 8.34 -8.30
CA LEU A 196 16.83 7.16 -8.76
C LEU A 196 16.07 6.45 -7.64
N GLU A 197 16.66 6.36 -6.45
CA GLU A 197 15.99 5.78 -5.28
C GLU A 197 14.73 6.55 -4.87
N LEU A 198 14.78 7.88 -4.98
CA LEU A 198 13.68 8.77 -4.60
C LEU A 198 12.58 8.85 -5.69
N HIS A 199 12.96 8.90 -6.97
CA HIS A 199 12.03 9.22 -8.08
C HIS A 199 11.67 8.01 -8.95
N ARG A 200 12.39 6.90 -8.81
CA ARG A 200 12.18 5.64 -9.53
C ARG A 200 12.26 4.44 -8.57
N PRO A 201 11.40 4.39 -7.54
CA PRO A 201 11.38 3.26 -6.61
C PRO A 201 11.00 1.92 -7.29
N ASP A 202 10.42 1.98 -8.49
CA ASP A 202 9.97 0.81 -9.28
C ASP A 202 11.03 0.33 -10.30
N LEU A 203 12.29 0.78 -10.22
CA LEU A 203 13.35 0.34 -11.13
C LEU A 203 13.57 -1.18 -11.02
N GLU A 204 13.66 -1.88 -12.17
CA GLU A 204 13.91 -3.33 -12.19
C GLU A 204 15.25 -3.72 -11.53
N VAL A 205 16.25 -2.82 -11.59
CA VAL A 205 17.54 -2.98 -10.91
C VAL A 205 17.63 -1.92 -9.81
N PRO A 206 17.69 -2.29 -8.53
CA PRO A 206 17.78 -1.29 -7.47
C PRO A 206 19.01 -0.39 -7.66
N PRO A 207 18.93 0.92 -7.39
CA PRO A 207 20.03 1.87 -7.63
C PRO A 207 21.36 1.47 -6.99
N ALA A 208 21.31 0.78 -5.84
CA ALA A 208 22.48 0.24 -5.15
C ALA A 208 23.27 -0.80 -5.98
N TYR A 209 22.61 -1.53 -6.87
CA TYR A 209 23.21 -2.57 -7.73
C TYR A 209 23.59 -2.05 -9.13
N ILE A 210 23.31 -0.79 -9.44
CA ILE A 210 23.77 -0.18 -10.70
C ILE A 210 25.26 0.14 -10.56
N SER A 211 26.08 -0.50 -11.39
CA SER A 211 27.52 -0.27 -11.37
C SER A 211 27.90 1.11 -11.91
N ASP A 212 28.98 1.67 -11.40
CA ASP A 212 29.45 3.00 -11.81
C ASP A 212 29.83 3.03 -13.30
N LYS A 213 30.30 1.92 -13.87
CA LYS A 213 30.52 1.78 -15.31
C LYS A 213 29.22 1.92 -16.12
N THR A 214 28.11 1.44 -15.57
CA THR A 214 26.79 1.56 -16.23
C THR A 214 26.29 2.99 -16.18
N ILE A 215 26.46 3.68 -15.04
CA ILE A 215 26.17 5.10 -14.90
C ILE A 215 27.04 5.90 -15.87
N GLN A 216 28.35 5.71 -15.83
CA GLN A 216 29.32 6.36 -16.71
C GLN A 216 28.94 6.23 -18.20
N LYS A 217 28.55 5.04 -18.65
CA LYS A 217 28.21 4.78 -20.06
C LYS A 217 27.11 5.70 -20.58
N TYR A 218 26.12 6.05 -19.75
CA TYR A 218 24.96 6.86 -20.16
C TYR A 218 25.03 8.30 -19.65
N PHE A 219 25.77 8.56 -18.58
CA PHE A 219 25.96 9.87 -17.98
C PHE A 219 27.06 10.67 -18.69
N ALA A 220 28.17 10.03 -19.09
CA ALA A 220 29.33 10.72 -19.66
C ALA A 220 29.03 11.53 -20.94
N PRO A 221 28.23 11.03 -21.91
CA PRO A 221 27.89 11.82 -23.09
C PRO A 221 27.18 13.14 -22.74
N LEU A 222 26.18 13.07 -21.85
CA LEU A 222 25.40 14.24 -21.42
C LEU A 222 26.23 15.23 -20.62
N PHE A 223 27.11 14.73 -19.74
CA PHE A 223 27.99 15.58 -18.93
C PHE A 223 29.03 16.30 -19.80
N ASN A 224 29.59 15.63 -20.82
CA ASN A 224 30.54 16.25 -21.74
C ASN A 224 29.87 17.32 -22.62
N GLU A 225 28.65 17.06 -23.11
CA GLU A 225 27.86 18.04 -23.87
C GLU A 225 27.53 19.28 -23.01
N LEU A 226 27.19 19.08 -21.74
CA LEU A 226 27.02 20.17 -20.78
C LEU A 226 28.32 20.97 -20.56
N LYS A 227 29.47 20.28 -20.46
CA LYS A 227 30.77 20.93 -20.27
C LYS A 227 31.27 21.70 -21.50
N GLU A 228 30.90 21.26 -22.69
CA GLU A 228 31.21 21.97 -23.93
C GLU A 228 30.34 23.23 -24.08
N SER A 229 29.06 23.14 -23.73
CA SER A 229 28.15 24.29 -23.74
C SER A 229 28.43 25.32 -22.65
N SER A 230 29.00 24.91 -21.51
CA SER A 230 29.38 25.83 -20.41
C SER A 230 30.74 26.51 -20.59
N LYS A 231 31.52 26.14 -21.61
CA LYS A 231 32.83 26.73 -21.96
C LYS A 231 32.75 27.84 -23.02
N LEU A 232 31.55 28.15 -23.49
CA LEU A 232 31.20 29.29 -24.35
C LEU A 232 30.76 30.48 -23.48
#